data_AF-A0A8T7JLW3-F1
#
_entry.id   AF-A0A8T7JLW3-F1
#
_cell.length_a   1.000
_cell.length_b   1.000
_cell.length_c   1.000
_cell.angle_alpha   90.00
_cell.angle_beta   90.00
_cell.angle_gamma   90.00
#
_symmetry.space_group_name_H-M   'P 1'
#
loop_
_entity.id
_entity.type
_entity.pdbx_description
1 polymer ?
#
loop_
_entity_poly.entity_id
_entity_poly.type
_entity_poly.pdbx_seq_one_letter_code
_entity_poly.pdbx_strand_id
1 'polypeptide(L)'
;MKGLKKLALVTAVAAAPFAQAEMTAMDDALLGEMTGQAGITIDVDLAMTIDAIKYVDRDGNQDGSGVQGAITMSKLAIGDIAADGTLSAATIRGITIDADGTDGLVIGLNQIGDTAGNGIDITVDAVIIGNGYANLAQTEAGVAIATSTQTGAAATAAVTDGAYADGAAYGAALAAGDPTAIGYLAAADATVAAAVAKAQSGAQGNIGGFKVENFRNYIQDDLVNEYNGVFDMALQDSTGNVGGVTGAPGSAGRFVRGEIVINGTGNVLAGTSGLNISGKFGGAMDQAAWVDEGNEFGIEDLGFFNGVDENGDGISDVIEGMHFTMNIDVVQHESWNAATPGTDDVAALRISGLEMEGTIMMGSIYLDGDNTVYDTDGVTVLSANTINKQSLGSVLIKDIDMTGTSVYIYGH
;
A
#
# COMPACT_ATOMS: atom_id res chain seq x y z
N MET A 1 -87.20 -68.63 22.48
CA MET A 1 -87.25 -67.19 22.79
C MET A 1 -86.31 -66.36 21.91
N LYS A 2 -86.40 -66.51 20.58
CA LYS A 2 -85.54 -65.78 19.61
C LYS A 2 -86.18 -64.47 19.12
N GLY A 3 -87.45 -64.20 19.47
CA GLY A 3 -88.18 -62.97 19.12
C GLY A 3 -87.97 -61.79 20.08
N LEU A 4 -87.85 -62.03 21.39
CA LEU A 4 -87.64 -60.97 22.39
C LEU A 4 -86.29 -60.23 22.22
N LYS A 5 -85.26 -60.90 21.71
CA LYS A 5 -83.94 -60.29 21.49
C LYS A 5 -83.90 -59.35 20.28
N LYS A 6 -84.76 -59.56 19.29
CA LYS A 6 -84.81 -58.71 18.08
C LYS A 6 -85.57 -57.41 18.33
N LEU A 7 -86.67 -57.46 19.08
CA LEU A 7 -87.42 -56.27 19.48
C LEU A 7 -86.58 -55.34 20.37
N ALA A 8 -85.87 -55.87 21.38
CA ALA A 8 -85.00 -55.06 22.23
C ALA A 8 -83.87 -54.36 21.46
N LEU A 9 -83.34 -55.00 20.40
CA LEU A 9 -82.29 -54.41 19.57
C LEU A 9 -82.82 -53.28 18.69
N VAL A 10 -84.02 -53.42 18.13
CA VAL A 10 -84.64 -52.37 17.30
C VAL A 10 -84.99 -51.15 18.16
N THR A 11 -85.45 -51.34 19.40
CA THR A 11 -85.70 -50.22 20.33
C THR A 11 -84.39 -49.55 20.78
N ALA A 12 -83.31 -50.32 20.95
CA ALA A 12 -81.99 -49.78 21.30
C ALA A 12 -81.35 -48.96 20.16
N VAL A 13 -81.57 -49.36 18.90
CA VAL A 13 -81.08 -48.61 17.73
C VAL A 13 -81.93 -47.36 17.48
N ALA A 14 -83.22 -47.38 17.78
CA ALA A 14 -84.11 -46.21 17.63
C ALA A 14 -83.97 -45.18 18.77
N ALA A 15 -83.51 -45.60 19.96
CA ALA A 15 -83.29 -44.71 21.11
C ALA A 15 -81.85 -44.18 21.22
N ALA A 16 -80.93 -44.65 20.36
CA ALA A 16 -79.58 -44.08 20.29
C ALA A 16 -79.66 -42.70 19.60
N PRO A 17 -79.18 -41.62 20.23
CA PRO A 17 -79.13 -40.33 19.57
C PRO A 17 -78.20 -40.47 18.36
N PHE A 18 -78.72 -40.18 17.17
CA PHE A 18 -77.85 -39.93 16.02
C PHE A 18 -77.01 -38.71 16.38
N ALA A 19 -75.79 -38.94 16.84
CA ALA A 19 -74.78 -37.91 16.99
C ALA A 19 -74.60 -37.31 15.60
N GLN A 20 -75.28 -36.19 15.35
CA GLN A 20 -75.10 -35.35 14.20
C GLN A 20 -73.64 -34.92 14.28
N ALA A 21 -72.79 -35.56 13.48
CA ALA A 21 -71.43 -35.10 13.27
C ALA A 21 -71.55 -33.79 12.51
N GLU A 22 -71.75 -32.69 13.23
CA GLU A 22 -71.39 -31.36 12.72
C GLU A 22 -69.91 -31.46 12.35
N MET A 23 -69.62 -31.44 11.04
CA MET A 23 -68.29 -31.04 10.60
C MET A 23 -68.13 -29.59 11.05
N THR A 24 -67.52 -29.37 12.21
CA THR A 24 -66.96 -28.06 12.54
C THR A 24 -66.01 -27.74 11.41
N ALA A 25 -66.40 -26.79 10.56
CA ALA A 25 -65.52 -26.27 9.52
C ALA A 25 -64.24 -25.84 10.24
N MET A 26 -63.10 -26.44 9.88
CA MET A 26 -61.80 -25.97 10.36
C MET A 26 -61.77 -24.49 10.02
N ASP A 27 -61.69 -23.65 11.05
CA ASP A 27 -61.74 -22.21 10.91
C ASP A 27 -60.63 -21.80 9.94
N ASP A 28 -61.02 -21.26 8.79
CA ASP A 28 -60.06 -20.82 7.77
C ASP A 28 -59.19 -19.67 8.31
N ALA A 29 -59.63 -19.00 9.38
CA ALA A 29 -58.79 -18.08 10.15
C ALA A 29 -57.68 -18.82 10.92
N LEU A 30 -57.95 -20.00 11.48
CA LEU A 30 -56.95 -20.84 12.15
C LEU A 30 -55.98 -21.48 11.14
N LEU A 31 -56.45 -21.80 9.94
CA LEU A 31 -55.59 -22.28 8.83
C LEU A 31 -54.83 -21.15 8.13
N GLY A 32 -55.34 -19.92 8.14
CA GLY A 32 -54.65 -18.71 7.68
C GLY A 32 -53.52 -18.29 8.62
N GLU A 33 -53.61 -18.60 9.92
CA GLU A 33 -52.51 -18.44 10.88
C GLU A 33 -51.43 -19.53 10.73
N MET A 34 -51.74 -20.67 10.11
CA MET A 34 -50.75 -21.68 9.73
C MET A 34 -49.97 -21.27 8.47
N THR A 35 -49.45 -20.04 8.42
CA THR A 35 -48.38 -19.74 7.48
C THR A 35 -47.10 -20.40 8.00
N GLY A 36 -46.44 -21.23 7.19
CA GLY A 36 -45.20 -21.91 7.54
C GLY A 36 -43.99 -20.97 7.63
N GLN A 37 -44.16 -19.78 8.20
CA GLN A 37 -43.19 -18.69 8.25
C GLN A 37 -42.51 -18.59 9.62
N ALA A 38 -42.14 -19.73 10.21
CA ALA A 38 -41.25 -19.70 11.36
C ALA A 38 -39.85 -19.35 10.83
N GLY A 39 -39.54 -18.05 10.77
CA GLY A 39 -38.19 -17.56 10.46
C GLY A 39 -37.15 -18.24 11.36
N ILE A 40 -35.97 -18.50 10.80
CA ILE A 40 -34.88 -19.14 11.53
C ILE A 40 -34.11 -18.05 12.27
N THR A 41 -33.98 -18.16 13.59
CA THR A 41 -33.06 -17.32 14.37
C THR A 41 -31.78 -18.08 14.64
N ILE A 42 -30.64 -17.48 14.30
CA ILE A 42 -29.30 -18.05 14.48
C ILE A 42 -28.50 -17.13 15.41
N ASP A 43 -27.82 -17.74 16.37
CA ASP A 43 -26.77 -17.11 17.17
C ASP A 43 -25.43 -17.77 16.84
N VAL A 44 -24.38 -16.97 16.71
CA VAL A 44 -23.03 -17.42 16.34
C VAL A 44 -22.02 -16.86 17.34
N ASP A 45 -21.22 -17.73 17.92
CA ASP A 45 -20.02 -17.35 18.66
C ASP A 45 -18.81 -17.60 17.75
N LEU A 46 -18.16 -16.52 17.29
CA LEU A 46 -17.13 -16.54 16.25
C LEU A 46 -15.74 -16.29 16.85
N ALA A 47 -14.89 -17.32 16.85
CA ALA A 47 -13.44 -17.21 17.05
C ALA A 47 -12.75 -17.97 15.91
N MET A 48 -12.08 -17.25 15.02
CA MET A 48 -11.44 -17.81 13.85
C MET A 48 -10.01 -17.30 13.72
N THR A 49 -9.10 -18.20 13.35
CA THR A 49 -7.72 -17.85 12.97
C THR A 49 -7.44 -18.37 11.57
N ILE A 50 -6.78 -17.54 10.77
CA ILE A 50 -6.35 -17.85 9.41
C ILE A 50 -4.83 -17.71 9.41
N ASP A 51 -4.14 -18.81 9.14
CA ASP A 51 -2.67 -18.86 9.16
C ASP A 51 -2.05 -17.89 8.13
N ALA A 52 -2.55 -17.92 6.89
CA ALA A 52 -2.18 -16.91 5.89
C ALA A 52 -3.23 -16.75 4.78
N ILE A 53 -3.38 -15.50 4.30
CA ILE A 53 -4.01 -15.18 3.02
C ILE A 53 -2.89 -14.68 2.10
N LYS A 54 -2.69 -15.39 0.98
CA LYS A 54 -1.62 -15.09 0.02
C LYS A 54 -2.22 -14.78 -1.35
N TYR A 55 -2.01 -13.57 -1.82
CA TYR A 55 -2.16 -13.23 -3.23
C TYR A 55 -0.80 -13.40 -3.92
N VAL A 56 -0.79 -14.07 -5.07
CA VAL A 56 0.41 -14.25 -5.89
C VAL A 56 0.11 -13.68 -7.27
N ASP A 57 0.85 -12.63 -7.64
CA ASP A 57 0.93 -12.17 -9.01
C ASP A 57 1.84 -13.16 -9.76
N ARG A 58 1.24 -13.91 -10.68
CA ARG A 58 1.89 -15.04 -11.37
C ARG A 58 2.66 -14.58 -12.60
N ASP A 59 2.19 -13.54 -13.28
CA ASP A 59 2.79 -13.04 -14.52
C ASP A 59 3.90 -12.02 -14.26
N GLY A 60 3.87 -11.30 -13.13
CA GLY A 60 4.89 -10.29 -12.82
C GLY A 60 5.06 -9.28 -13.97
N ASN A 61 6.02 -8.36 -13.86
CA ASN A 61 6.28 -7.44 -14.97
C ASN A 61 6.81 -8.23 -16.19
N GLN A 62 6.16 -8.09 -17.36
CA GLN A 62 6.49 -8.86 -18.58
C GLN A 62 7.82 -8.47 -19.24
N ASP A 63 8.59 -7.55 -18.65
CA ASP A 63 9.86 -7.02 -19.19
C ASP A 63 11.08 -7.93 -18.90
N GLY A 64 10.90 -9.25 -18.99
CA GLY A 64 12.02 -10.21 -18.93
C GLY A 64 12.66 -10.45 -17.56
N SER A 65 12.25 -9.72 -16.50
CA SER A 65 12.72 -9.93 -15.12
C SER A 65 11.64 -10.47 -14.18
N GLY A 66 10.55 -11.05 -14.71
CA GLY A 66 9.31 -11.40 -13.98
C GLY A 66 9.52 -12.19 -12.69
N VAL A 67 9.74 -11.50 -11.59
CA VAL A 67 9.73 -12.06 -10.23
C VAL A 67 8.29 -12.07 -9.76
N GLN A 68 7.79 -13.24 -9.39
CA GLN A 68 6.46 -13.37 -8.77
C GLN A 68 6.39 -12.48 -7.53
N GLY A 69 5.53 -11.47 -7.58
CA GLY A 69 5.15 -10.69 -6.41
C GLY A 69 4.13 -11.46 -5.58
N ALA A 70 4.21 -11.37 -4.26
CA ALA A 70 3.17 -11.91 -3.40
C ALA A 70 2.85 -10.92 -2.28
N ILE A 71 1.56 -10.77 -2.00
CA ILE A 71 1.06 -10.10 -0.80
C ILE A 71 0.63 -11.21 0.15
N THR A 72 1.24 -11.27 1.33
CA THR A 72 0.88 -12.25 2.37
C THR A 72 0.38 -11.50 3.59
N MET A 73 -0.85 -11.80 4.01
CA MET A 73 -1.39 -11.44 5.31
C MET A 73 -1.26 -12.67 6.20
N SER A 74 -0.50 -12.57 7.29
CA SER A 74 -0.24 -13.70 8.20
C SER A 74 -1.04 -13.55 9.48
N LYS A 75 -1.48 -14.69 10.04
CA LYS A 75 -2.13 -14.80 11.35
C LYS A 75 -3.33 -13.86 11.52
N LEU A 76 -4.22 -13.86 10.54
CA LEU A 76 -5.47 -13.10 10.62
C LEU A 76 -6.37 -13.75 11.68
N ALA A 77 -6.66 -13.03 12.76
CA ALA A 77 -7.59 -13.45 13.79
C ALA A 77 -8.90 -12.64 13.68
N ILE A 78 -10.03 -13.32 13.81
CA ILE A 78 -11.38 -12.74 13.77
C ILE A 78 -12.16 -13.24 14.99
N GLY A 79 -12.51 -12.33 15.89
CA GLY A 79 -13.22 -12.63 17.14
C GLY A 79 -13.18 -11.43 18.08
N ASP A 80 -13.37 -11.68 19.37
CA ASP A 80 -13.15 -10.69 20.42
C ASP A 80 -11.68 -10.77 20.82
N ILE A 81 -10.92 -9.68 20.68
CA ILE A 81 -9.47 -9.72 20.84
C ILE A 81 -9.08 -8.77 21.97
N ALA A 82 -8.66 -9.37 23.09
CA ALA A 82 -8.19 -8.61 24.24
C ALA A 82 -6.91 -7.83 23.91
N ALA A 83 -6.64 -6.77 24.67
CA ALA A 83 -5.45 -5.92 24.49
C ALA A 83 -4.09 -6.66 24.63
N ASP A 84 -4.09 -7.87 25.19
CA ASP A 84 -2.93 -8.76 25.29
C ASP A 84 -2.79 -9.74 24.10
N GLY A 85 -3.66 -9.64 23.10
CA GLY A 85 -3.69 -10.49 21.91
C GLY A 85 -4.43 -11.82 22.10
N THR A 86 -5.10 -12.04 23.24
CA THR A 86 -5.89 -13.25 23.45
C THR A 86 -7.17 -13.21 22.63
N LEU A 87 -7.38 -14.24 21.79
CA LEU A 87 -8.60 -14.41 20.99
C LEU A 87 -9.70 -15.14 21.79
N SER A 88 -10.83 -14.47 22.00
CA SER A 88 -12.11 -15.01 22.47
C SER A 88 -13.16 -14.99 21.35
N ALA A 89 -14.28 -15.69 21.58
CA ALA A 89 -15.38 -15.70 20.62
C ALA A 89 -16.17 -14.39 20.67
N ALA A 90 -16.23 -13.68 19.54
CA ALA A 90 -17.16 -12.57 19.36
C ALA A 90 -18.57 -13.10 19.18
N THR A 91 -19.52 -12.55 19.92
CA THR A 91 -20.92 -12.99 19.85
C THR A 91 -21.68 -12.22 18.76
N ILE A 92 -22.33 -12.94 17.84
CA ILE A 92 -23.29 -12.42 16.87
C ILE A 92 -24.66 -13.01 17.27
N ARG A 93 -25.62 -12.15 17.60
CA ARG A 93 -26.91 -12.58 18.13
C ARG A 93 -28.07 -12.09 17.27
N GLY A 94 -29.10 -12.91 17.18
CA GLY A 94 -30.35 -12.57 16.51
C GLY A 94 -30.19 -12.37 15.01
N ILE A 95 -29.49 -13.29 14.35
CA ILE A 95 -29.51 -13.40 12.88
C ILE A 95 -30.87 -13.99 12.51
N THR A 96 -31.74 -13.22 11.85
CA THR A 96 -33.07 -13.69 11.43
C THR A 96 -33.06 -13.95 9.94
N ILE A 97 -33.37 -15.17 9.52
CA ILE A 97 -33.62 -15.52 8.12
C ILE A 97 -35.12 -15.71 7.97
N ASP A 98 -35.77 -14.81 7.24
CA ASP A 98 -37.22 -14.82 7.02
C ASP A 98 -37.53 -14.66 5.53
N ALA A 99 -38.60 -15.30 5.07
CA ALA A 99 -39.10 -15.10 3.71
C ALA A 99 -40.15 -13.99 3.76
N ASP A 100 -39.76 -12.77 3.39
CA ASP A 100 -40.72 -11.68 3.20
C ASP A 100 -41.57 -12.02 1.97
N GLY A 101 -42.88 -12.19 2.20
CA GLY A 101 -43.87 -12.55 1.18
C GLY A 101 -43.97 -11.58 0.00
N THR A 102 -43.23 -10.47 0.00
CA THR A 102 -43.15 -9.49 -1.08
C THR A 102 -41.74 -9.34 -1.69
N ASP A 103 -40.69 -9.37 -0.87
CA ASP A 103 -39.32 -8.98 -1.27
C ASP A 103 -38.27 -10.12 -1.21
N GLY A 104 -38.69 -11.36 -0.92
CA GLY A 104 -37.81 -12.54 -0.95
C GLY A 104 -37.17 -12.87 0.40
N LEU A 105 -36.02 -13.54 0.39
CA LEU A 105 -35.32 -13.94 1.62
C LEU A 105 -34.65 -12.73 2.28
N VAL A 106 -35.15 -12.30 3.42
CA VAL A 106 -34.57 -11.23 4.25
C VAL A 106 -33.69 -11.85 5.33
N ILE A 107 -32.42 -11.42 5.38
CA ILE A 107 -31.46 -11.79 6.43
C ILE A 107 -31.15 -10.54 7.25
N GLY A 108 -31.62 -10.50 8.49
CA GLY A 108 -31.38 -9.42 9.46
C GLY A 108 -30.38 -9.83 10.54
N LEU A 109 -29.72 -8.85 11.16
CA LEU A 109 -28.80 -9.04 12.29
C LEU A 109 -29.20 -8.07 13.41
N ASN A 110 -29.44 -8.57 14.62
CA ASN A 110 -29.83 -7.73 15.76
C ASN A 110 -28.63 -7.16 16.54
N GLN A 111 -27.55 -7.93 16.71
CA GLN A 111 -26.39 -7.49 17.47
C GLN A 111 -25.10 -8.14 16.98
N ILE A 112 -24.06 -7.33 16.83
CA ILE A 112 -22.68 -7.73 16.56
C ILE A 112 -21.82 -7.20 17.71
N GLY A 113 -21.23 -8.10 18.51
CA GLY A 113 -20.47 -7.77 19.71
C GLY A 113 -21.28 -7.83 21.01
N ASP A 114 -20.63 -7.67 22.16
CA ASP A 114 -21.26 -7.71 23.49
C ASP A 114 -21.71 -6.32 24.00
N THR A 115 -22.35 -6.28 25.16
CA THR A 115 -22.81 -5.04 25.81
C THR A 115 -21.69 -4.23 26.47
N ALA A 116 -20.46 -4.76 26.51
CA ALA A 116 -19.27 -4.05 26.98
C ALA A 116 -18.51 -3.33 25.85
N GLY A 117 -18.97 -3.47 24.59
CA GLY A 117 -18.38 -2.84 23.42
C GLY A 117 -17.34 -3.69 22.70
N ASN A 118 -17.20 -4.97 23.08
CA ASN A 118 -16.31 -5.90 22.41
C ASN A 118 -16.99 -6.41 21.14
N GLY A 119 -16.56 -5.91 19.98
CA GLY A 119 -17.14 -6.19 18.67
C GLY A 119 -16.60 -7.47 18.03
N ILE A 120 -16.81 -7.61 16.71
CA ILE A 120 -15.92 -8.46 15.91
C ILE A 120 -14.69 -7.62 15.60
N ASP A 121 -13.58 -7.94 16.25
CA ASP A 121 -12.28 -7.36 15.94
C ASP A 121 -11.61 -8.16 14.82
N ILE A 122 -11.05 -7.43 13.86
CA ILE A 122 -10.23 -7.98 12.78
C ILE A 122 -8.81 -7.45 13.00
N THR A 123 -7.91 -8.27 13.50
CA THR A 123 -6.49 -7.90 13.67
C THR A 123 -5.64 -8.62 12.65
N VAL A 124 -4.76 -7.85 12.00
CA VAL A 124 -3.72 -8.39 11.11
C VAL A 124 -2.38 -8.11 11.77
N ASP A 125 -1.64 -9.16 12.14
CA ASP A 125 -0.34 -9.04 12.80
C ASP A 125 0.67 -8.24 11.95
N ALA A 126 0.67 -8.48 10.63
CA ALA A 126 1.47 -7.73 9.67
C ALA A 126 0.88 -7.82 8.26
N VAL A 127 0.93 -6.71 7.52
CA VAL A 127 0.72 -6.67 6.07
C VAL A 127 2.10 -6.50 5.43
N ILE A 128 2.62 -7.57 4.83
CA ILE A 128 3.96 -7.55 4.22
C ILE A 128 3.83 -7.27 2.73
N ILE A 129 4.38 -6.12 2.30
CA ILE A 129 4.47 -5.69 0.90
C ILE A 129 5.95 -5.51 0.58
N GLY A 130 6.59 -6.52 -0.02
CA GLY A 130 8.03 -6.51 -0.30
C GLY A 130 8.65 -7.90 -0.19
N ASN A 131 9.74 -8.12 -0.92
CA ASN A 131 10.34 -9.44 -1.21
C ASN A 131 10.70 -10.26 0.05
N GLY A 132 9.75 -11.05 0.57
CA GLY A 132 9.96 -11.99 1.67
C GLY A 132 11.15 -12.96 1.50
N TYR A 133 11.72 -13.06 0.29
CA TYR A 133 12.97 -13.77 0.02
C TYR A 133 14.21 -13.16 0.69
N ALA A 134 14.30 -11.83 0.86
CA ALA A 134 15.47 -11.21 1.49
C ALA A 134 15.58 -11.57 2.98
N ASN A 135 14.46 -11.54 3.71
CA ASN A 135 14.43 -11.85 5.14
C ASN A 135 14.45 -13.37 5.41
N LEU A 136 13.87 -14.19 4.53
CA LEU A 136 13.93 -15.66 4.63
C LEU A 136 15.34 -16.18 4.29
N ALA A 137 16.00 -15.64 3.27
CA ALA A 137 17.38 -16.02 2.92
C ALA A 137 18.39 -15.60 4.00
N GLN A 138 18.20 -14.44 4.65
CA GLN A 138 19.03 -14.02 5.79
C GLN A 138 18.85 -14.93 7.03
N THR A 139 17.62 -15.39 7.28
CA THR A 139 17.32 -16.32 8.38
C THR A 139 17.88 -17.73 8.08
N GLU A 140 17.71 -18.23 6.85
CA GLU A 140 18.24 -19.52 6.42
C GLU A 140 19.77 -19.54 6.32
N ALA A 141 20.41 -18.45 5.89
CA ALA A 141 21.87 -18.30 5.91
C ALA A 141 22.42 -18.27 7.35
N GLY A 142 21.75 -17.58 8.29
CA GLY A 142 22.13 -17.59 9.71
C GLY A 142 22.05 -18.99 10.35
N VAL A 143 21.05 -19.78 9.97
CA VAL A 143 20.87 -21.17 10.46
C VAL A 143 21.88 -22.14 9.81
N ALA A 144 22.21 -21.96 8.52
CA ALA A 144 23.17 -22.82 7.81
C ALA A 144 24.64 -22.63 8.28
N ILE A 145 25.01 -21.43 8.74
CA ILE A 145 26.36 -21.15 9.27
C ILE A 145 26.56 -21.81 10.65
N ALA A 146 25.49 -22.06 11.42
CA ALA A 146 25.57 -22.36 12.84
C ALA A 146 25.94 -23.81 13.24
N THR A 147 25.86 -24.83 12.38
CA THR A 147 25.93 -26.23 12.88
C THR A 147 26.97 -27.16 12.25
N SER A 148 27.30 -27.06 10.96
CA SER A 148 28.33 -27.93 10.33
C SER A 148 29.64 -27.20 10.01
N THR A 149 29.56 -25.90 9.70
CA THR A 149 30.71 -25.05 9.34
C THR A 149 31.57 -24.70 10.55
N GLN A 150 30.96 -24.56 11.74
CA GLN A 150 31.65 -24.18 12.98
C GLN A 150 32.68 -25.23 13.44
N THR A 151 32.30 -26.51 13.45
CA THR A 151 33.19 -27.60 13.86
C THR A 151 34.38 -27.76 12.91
N GLY A 152 34.16 -27.52 11.61
CA GLY A 152 35.22 -27.53 10.60
C GLY A 152 36.20 -26.37 10.76
N ALA A 153 35.71 -25.14 10.93
CA ALA A 153 36.54 -23.96 11.14
C ALA A 153 37.36 -24.05 12.44
N ALA A 154 36.74 -24.51 13.53
CA ALA A 154 37.43 -24.74 14.79
C ALA A 154 38.53 -25.81 14.66
N ALA A 155 38.26 -26.91 13.93
CA ALA A 155 39.27 -27.94 13.65
C ALA A 155 40.44 -27.38 12.83
N THR A 156 40.18 -26.59 11.78
CA THR A 156 41.23 -25.98 10.97
C THR A 156 42.10 -25.02 11.78
N ALA A 157 41.50 -24.17 12.61
CA ALA A 157 42.24 -23.24 13.47
C ALA A 157 43.12 -24.00 14.48
N ALA A 158 42.58 -25.01 15.14
CA ALA A 158 43.29 -25.79 16.14
C ALA A 158 44.43 -26.63 15.54
N VAL A 159 44.29 -27.11 14.30
CA VAL A 159 45.36 -27.79 13.56
C VAL A 159 46.44 -26.80 13.09
N THR A 160 46.03 -25.62 12.63
CA THR A 160 46.96 -24.58 12.15
C THR A 160 47.85 -24.05 13.28
N ASP A 161 47.31 -23.90 14.48
CA ASP A 161 48.07 -23.54 15.68
C ASP A 161 48.93 -24.70 16.23
N GLY A 162 48.81 -25.90 15.64
CA GLY A 162 49.53 -27.09 16.07
C GLY A 162 49.02 -27.70 17.38
N ALA A 163 47.86 -27.25 17.89
CA ALA A 163 47.24 -27.81 19.09
C ALA A 163 46.75 -29.26 18.87
N TYR A 164 46.40 -29.62 17.62
CA TYR A 164 46.07 -30.98 17.20
C TYR A 164 46.73 -31.35 15.88
N ALA A 165 47.02 -32.64 15.69
CA ALA A 165 47.71 -33.14 14.49
C ALA A 165 46.86 -33.07 13.22
N ASP A 166 45.55 -33.28 13.35
CA ASP A 166 44.57 -33.22 12.27
C ASP A 166 43.15 -33.01 12.84
N GLY A 167 42.16 -32.89 11.94
CA GLY A 167 40.77 -32.70 12.32
C GLY A 167 40.15 -33.90 13.06
N ALA A 168 40.68 -35.12 12.86
CA ALA A 168 40.20 -36.30 13.56
C ALA A 168 40.66 -36.31 15.02
N ALA A 169 41.91 -35.91 15.27
CA ALA A 169 42.46 -35.71 16.61
C ALA A 169 41.70 -34.62 17.37
N TYR A 170 41.37 -33.50 16.71
CA TYR A 170 40.50 -32.47 17.27
C TYR A 170 39.10 -33.02 17.61
N GLY A 171 38.45 -33.73 16.67
CA GLY A 171 37.12 -34.29 16.88
C GLY A 171 37.06 -35.30 18.04
N ALA A 172 38.09 -36.12 18.19
CA ALA A 172 38.21 -37.04 19.32
C ALA A 172 38.43 -36.31 20.65
N ALA A 173 39.25 -35.25 20.67
CA ALA A 173 39.49 -34.43 21.85
C ALA A 173 38.22 -33.67 22.28
N LEU A 174 37.48 -33.13 21.31
CA LEU A 174 36.20 -32.47 21.54
C LEU A 174 35.16 -33.44 22.13
N ALA A 175 35.05 -34.66 21.58
CA ALA A 175 34.16 -35.70 22.11
C ALA A 175 34.56 -36.17 23.53
N ALA A 176 35.84 -36.08 23.87
CA ALA A 176 36.35 -36.37 25.21
C ALA A 176 36.20 -35.19 26.20
N GLY A 177 35.70 -34.03 25.75
CA GLY A 177 35.52 -32.84 26.57
C GLY A 177 36.82 -32.11 26.88
N ASP A 178 37.82 -32.18 26.01
CA ASP A 178 39.08 -31.48 26.19
C ASP A 178 38.88 -29.94 26.25
N PRO A 179 39.38 -29.25 27.28
CA PRO A 179 39.16 -27.80 27.44
C PRO A 179 39.73 -26.95 26.30
N THR A 180 40.82 -27.41 25.68
CA THR A 180 41.47 -26.70 24.58
C THR A 180 40.61 -26.80 23.32
N ALA A 181 40.06 -28.00 23.02
CA ALA A 181 39.14 -28.20 21.91
C ALA A 181 37.84 -27.41 22.09
N ILE A 182 37.28 -27.39 23.30
CA ILE A 182 36.10 -26.60 23.65
C ILE A 182 36.38 -25.10 23.47
N GLY A 183 37.58 -24.63 23.85
CA GLY A 183 38.01 -23.24 23.66
C GLY A 183 38.04 -22.83 22.18
N TYR A 184 38.57 -23.69 21.30
CA TYR A 184 38.56 -23.47 19.86
C TYR A 184 37.15 -23.43 19.27
N LEU A 185 36.26 -24.32 19.71
CA LEU A 185 34.86 -24.33 19.28
C LEU A 185 34.13 -23.05 19.73
N ALA A 186 34.33 -22.62 20.98
CA ALA A 186 33.73 -21.40 21.51
C ALA A 186 34.22 -20.13 20.81
N ALA A 187 35.51 -20.07 20.43
CA ALA A 187 36.05 -18.96 19.65
C ALA A 187 35.47 -18.91 18.21
N ALA A 188 35.28 -20.07 17.59
CA ALA A 188 34.61 -20.16 16.30
C ALA A 188 33.14 -19.73 16.39
N ASP A 189 32.44 -20.13 17.47
CA ASP A 189 31.05 -19.74 17.71
C ASP A 189 30.90 -18.23 17.94
N ALA A 190 31.80 -17.59 18.70
CA ALA A 190 31.82 -16.13 18.85
C ALA A 190 32.07 -15.39 17.53
N THR A 191 32.92 -15.93 16.67
CA THR A 191 33.21 -15.37 15.34
C THR A 191 32.00 -15.49 14.42
N VAL A 192 31.31 -16.64 14.46
CA VAL A 192 30.07 -16.86 13.73
C VAL A 192 28.93 -15.99 14.26
N ALA A 193 28.78 -15.87 15.56
CA ALA A 193 27.79 -14.99 16.18
C ALA A 193 27.99 -13.52 15.73
N ALA A 194 29.24 -13.06 15.64
CA ALA A 194 29.56 -11.74 15.09
C ALA A 194 29.23 -11.64 13.58
N ALA A 195 29.51 -12.68 12.79
CA ALA A 195 29.18 -12.70 11.36
C ALA A 195 27.66 -12.75 11.09
N VAL A 196 26.91 -13.53 11.88
CA VAL A 196 25.45 -13.62 11.84
C VAL A 196 24.82 -12.30 12.29
N ALA A 197 25.34 -11.68 13.35
CA ALA A 197 24.89 -10.36 13.77
C ALA A 197 25.09 -9.30 12.67
N LYS A 198 26.20 -9.36 11.91
CA LYS A 198 26.45 -8.50 10.74
C LYS A 198 25.50 -8.78 9.57
N ALA A 199 25.19 -10.05 9.32
CA ALA A 199 24.23 -10.45 8.28
C ALA A 199 22.79 -10.04 8.64
N GLN A 200 22.46 -10.02 9.94
CA GLN A 200 21.16 -9.59 10.45
C GLN A 200 21.04 -8.07 10.65
N SER A 201 22.16 -7.33 10.79
CA SER A 201 22.16 -5.88 11.02
C SER A 201 21.93 -5.05 9.75
N GLY A 202 21.47 -5.64 8.65
CA GLY A 202 21.01 -4.92 7.46
C GLY A 202 22.08 -4.16 6.68
N ALA A 203 23.36 -4.49 6.86
CA ALA A 203 24.45 -3.64 6.37
C ALA A 203 24.83 -3.81 4.89
N GLN A 204 24.10 -4.56 4.05
CA GLN A 204 24.36 -4.58 2.61
C GLN A 204 23.06 -4.74 1.80
N GLY A 205 22.63 -3.63 1.18
CA GLY A 205 21.71 -3.61 0.05
C GLY A 205 20.29 -3.15 0.34
N ASN A 206 20.07 -1.98 0.96
CA ASN A 206 18.93 -1.19 0.50
C ASN A 206 19.30 -0.64 -0.89
N ILE A 207 18.34 -0.59 -1.82
CA ILE A 207 18.58 -0.05 -3.18
C ILE A 207 18.52 1.50 -3.13
N GLY A 208 18.87 2.08 -1.99
CA GLY A 208 18.30 3.33 -1.52
C GLY A 208 16.76 3.34 -1.54
N GLY A 209 16.20 4.51 -1.27
CA GLY A 209 14.77 4.78 -1.31
C GLY A 209 14.52 6.23 -1.72
N PHE A 210 13.38 6.47 -2.36
CA PHE A 210 12.92 7.82 -2.62
C PHE A 210 12.17 8.34 -1.39
N LYS A 211 12.69 9.41 -0.78
CA LYS A 211 12.08 10.10 0.36
C LYS A 211 11.40 11.36 -0.14
N VAL A 212 10.14 11.54 0.26
CA VAL A 212 9.41 12.80 0.11
C VAL A 212 8.89 13.22 1.47
N GLU A 213 9.28 14.40 1.93
CA GLU A 213 8.83 14.95 3.19
C GLU A 213 7.84 16.10 2.94
N ASN A 214 6.70 16.01 3.63
CA ASN A 214 5.69 17.05 3.71
C ASN A 214 5.23 17.58 2.33
N PHE A 215 4.84 16.66 1.43
CA PHE A 215 4.12 17.07 0.22
C PHE A 215 2.81 17.76 0.60
N ARG A 216 2.63 18.98 0.12
CA ARG A 216 1.45 19.83 0.37
C ARG A 216 0.96 20.41 -0.94
N ASN A 217 -0.36 20.53 -1.09
CA ASN A 217 -1.02 21.20 -2.22
C ASN A 217 -1.17 22.72 -2.03
N TYR A 218 -0.38 23.29 -1.13
CA TYR A 218 -0.32 24.71 -0.86
C TYR A 218 1.11 25.14 -0.59
N ILE A 219 1.41 26.42 -0.87
CA ILE A 219 2.73 27.01 -0.64
C ILE A 219 2.67 27.84 0.65
N GLN A 220 3.60 27.59 1.56
CA GLN A 220 3.68 28.31 2.85
C GLN A 220 4.24 29.73 2.65
N ASP A 221 3.73 30.69 3.41
CA ASP A 221 4.17 32.09 3.32
C ASP A 221 5.67 32.27 3.64
N ASP A 222 6.21 31.48 4.56
CA ASP A 222 7.65 31.49 4.88
C ASP A 222 8.51 31.12 3.65
N LEU A 223 8.06 30.11 2.88
CA LEU A 223 8.68 29.72 1.62
C LEU A 223 8.65 30.91 0.65
N VAL A 224 7.47 31.48 0.41
CA VAL A 224 7.28 32.62 -0.51
C VAL A 224 8.20 33.79 -0.15
N ASN A 225 8.36 34.09 1.14
CA ASN A 225 9.23 35.17 1.63
C ASN A 225 10.71 34.91 1.38
N GLU A 226 11.17 33.70 1.66
CA GLU A 226 12.55 33.29 1.41
C GLU A 226 12.89 33.44 -0.08
N TYR A 227 12.00 33.01 -0.96
CA TYR A 227 12.24 33.03 -2.41
C TYR A 227 12.03 34.37 -3.09
N ASN A 228 11.12 35.20 -2.60
CA ASN A 228 11.07 36.60 -3.00
C ASN A 228 12.43 37.28 -2.79
N GLY A 229 13.12 36.95 -1.69
CA GLY A 229 14.47 37.44 -1.41
C GLY A 229 15.57 36.82 -2.27
N VAL A 230 15.50 35.52 -2.58
CA VAL A 230 16.54 34.82 -3.36
C VAL A 230 16.45 35.09 -4.86
N PHE A 231 15.24 35.22 -5.41
CA PHE A 231 14.99 35.31 -6.85
C PHE A 231 14.41 36.65 -7.31
N ASP A 232 14.46 37.68 -6.48
CA ASP A 232 13.88 39.01 -6.73
C ASP A 232 12.42 38.93 -7.23
N MET A 233 11.62 38.05 -6.60
CA MET A 233 10.19 37.93 -6.86
C MET A 233 9.39 38.80 -5.89
N ALA A 234 8.19 39.24 -6.27
CA ALA A 234 7.30 40.00 -5.38
C ALA A 234 5.95 39.30 -5.21
N LEU A 235 5.98 38.00 -4.94
CA LEU A 235 4.78 37.21 -4.69
C LEU A 235 4.10 37.71 -3.39
N GLN A 236 2.91 38.31 -3.49
CA GLN A 236 2.17 38.90 -2.36
C GLN A 236 0.93 38.08 -2.04
N ASP A 237 0.55 37.90 -0.76
CA ASP A 237 -0.70 37.21 -0.35
C ASP A 237 -1.87 37.61 -1.28
N SER A 238 -2.78 36.68 -1.57
CA SER A 238 -4.12 36.97 -2.13
C SER A 238 -4.87 38.16 -1.49
N THR A 239 -4.49 38.63 -0.28
CA THR A 239 -5.01 39.86 0.35
C THR A 239 -4.09 41.09 0.24
N GLY A 240 -2.97 40.99 -0.47
CA GLY A 240 -2.04 42.09 -0.75
C GLY A 240 -1.15 42.51 0.43
N ASN A 241 -0.97 41.64 1.44
CA ASN A 241 -0.15 41.96 2.61
C ASN A 241 0.76 40.81 3.02
N VAL A 242 2.07 40.96 2.83
CA VAL A 242 3.11 39.99 3.25
C VAL A 242 3.43 40.10 4.76
N GLY A 243 2.51 40.67 5.56
CA GLY A 243 2.85 41.35 6.81
C GLY A 243 2.15 40.85 8.09
N GLY A 244 1.48 39.72 8.10
CA GLY A 244 0.95 39.16 9.35
C GLY A 244 0.54 37.72 9.14
N VAL A 245 1.20 36.72 9.72
CA VAL A 245 1.45 36.55 11.15
C VAL A 245 2.81 35.88 11.35
N THR A 246 3.80 36.63 11.83
CA THR A 246 5.02 36.03 12.38
C THR A 246 4.66 35.25 13.65
N GLY A 247 4.77 33.92 13.64
CA GLY A 247 5.06 33.18 14.87
C GLY A 247 4.29 31.88 15.19
N ALA A 248 3.49 31.31 14.29
CA ALA A 248 2.91 29.98 14.52
C ALA A 248 3.24 29.02 13.36
N PRO A 249 4.00 27.93 13.59
CA PRO A 249 4.24 26.91 12.57
C PRO A 249 2.89 26.40 12.04
N GLY A 250 2.64 26.57 10.74
CA GLY A 250 1.42 26.10 10.09
C GLY A 250 0.30 27.13 9.89
N SER A 251 0.58 28.44 9.90
CA SER A 251 -0.46 29.47 9.69
C SER A 251 -0.36 30.11 8.31
N ALA A 252 -1.44 29.97 7.53
CA ALA A 252 -1.68 30.51 6.18
C ALA A 252 -0.68 30.04 5.10
N GLY A 253 -1.08 29.00 4.38
CA GLY A 253 -0.49 28.66 3.08
C GLY A 253 -1.49 28.89 1.97
N ARG A 254 -1.02 29.24 0.78
CA ARG A 254 -1.90 29.47 -0.37
C ARG A 254 -2.23 28.18 -1.08
N PHE A 255 -3.52 27.86 -1.13
CA PHE A 255 -3.99 26.69 -1.85
C PHE A 255 -3.75 26.85 -3.35
N VAL A 256 -2.99 25.91 -3.91
CA VAL A 256 -2.98 25.71 -5.34
C VAL A 256 -4.21 24.86 -5.68
N ARG A 257 -5.20 25.44 -6.36
CA ARG A 257 -6.37 24.68 -6.80
C ARG A 257 -5.93 23.72 -7.90
N GLY A 258 -6.01 22.42 -7.59
CA GLY A 258 -5.92 21.36 -8.58
C GLY A 258 -7.24 21.24 -9.34
N GLU A 259 -7.21 21.40 -10.66
CA GLU A 259 -8.38 21.20 -11.52
C GLU A 259 -7.93 20.53 -12.81
N ILE A 260 -8.64 19.49 -13.26
CA ILE A 260 -8.40 18.86 -14.56
C ILE A 260 -9.73 18.82 -15.30
N VAL A 261 -9.73 19.37 -16.52
CA VAL A 261 -10.86 19.40 -17.43
C VAL A 261 -10.49 18.58 -18.67
N ILE A 262 -11.33 17.59 -18.97
CA ILE A 262 -11.21 16.77 -20.18
C ILE A 262 -12.41 17.07 -21.06
N ASN A 263 -12.15 17.71 -22.20
CA ASN A 263 -13.16 18.04 -23.18
C ASN A 263 -12.96 17.18 -24.43
N GLY A 264 -14.05 16.67 -24.99
CA GLY A 264 -13.99 16.12 -26.35
C GLY A 264 -13.80 17.26 -27.35
N THR A 265 -12.74 17.21 -28.16
CA THR A 265 -12.53 18.12 -29.30
C THR A 265 -13.17 17.60 -30.59
N GLY A 266 -13.82 16.43 -30.52
CA GLY A 266 -14.39 15.78 -31.69
C GLY A 266 -15.49 16.58 -32.36
N ASN A 267 -15.28 16.96 -33.62
CA ASN A 267 -16.31 17.46 -34.51
C ASN A 267 -16.89 16.32 -35.35
N VAL A 268 -18.11 15.89 -35.00
CA VAL A 268 -18.84 14.79 -35.67
C VAL A 268 -18.99 15.01 -37.19
N LEU A 269 -19.06 16.27 -37.64
CA LEU A 269 -19.19 16.62 -39.07
C LEU A 269 -17.84 16.56 -39.83
N ALA A 270 -16.71 16.63 -39.13
CA ALA A 270 -15.37 16.56 -39.71
C ALA A 270 -14.72 15.17 -39.61
N GLY A 271 -15.37 14.21 -38.96
CA GLY A 271 -14.83 12.85 -38.75
C GLY A 271 -13.64 12.79 -37.79
N THR A 272 -13.37 13.88 -37.07
CA THR A 272 -12.28 13.99 -36.09
C THR A 272 -12.79 13.61 -34.71
N SER A 273 -12.09 12.74 -34.00
CA SER A 273 -12.28 12.45 -32.57
C SER A 273 -10.98 12.78 -31.85
N GLY A 274 -11.10 13.57 -30.78
CA GLY A 274 -9.97 13.96 -29.97
C GLY A 274 -10.38 14.40 -28.58
N LEU A 275 -9.38 14.58 -27.73
CA LEU A 275 -9.52 15.08 -26.37
C LEU A 275 -8.63 16.31 -26.20
N ASN A 276 -9.17 17.40 -25.71
CA ASN A 276 -8.39 18.46 -25.08
C ASN A 276 -8.39 18.19 -23.59
N ILE A 277 -7.20 18.05 -23.03
CA ILE A 277 -6.99 17.96 -21.59
C ILE A 277 -6.33 19.25 -21.17
N SER A 278 -6.90 19.91 -20.18
CA SER A 278 -6.30 21.10 -19.57
C SER A 278 -6.49 21.05 -18.07
N GLY A 279 -5.63 21.75 -17.34
CA GLY A 279 -5.78 21.78 -15.90
C GLY A 279 -4.80 22.70 -15.20
N LYS A 280 -5.02 22.86 -13.91
CA LYS A 280 -4.13 23.53 -12.98
C LYS A 280 -3.62 22.51 -11.97
N PHE A 281 -2.33 22.50 -11.66
CA PHE A 281 -1.77 21.71 -10.56
C PHE A 281 -0.62 22.44 -9.90
N GLY A 282 -0.29 22.07 -8.67
CA GLY A 282 0.88 22.60 -8.00
C GLY A 282 0.85 22.30 -6.51
N GLY A 283 1.88 22.78 -5.82
CA GLY A 283 2.15 22.42 -4.44
C GLY A 283 3.60 22.66 -4.10
N ALA A 284 3.97 22.28 -2.88
CA ALA A 284 5.33 22.35 -2.40
C ALA A 284 5.67 21.11 -1.57
N MET A 285 6.96 20.82 -1.45
CA MET A 285 7.51 19.80 -0.58
C MET A 285 8.70 20.38 0.15
N ASP A 286 8.89 19.95 1.39
CA ASP A 286 10.05 20.40 2.19
C ASP A 286 11.33 19.69 1.71
N GLN A 287 11.22 18.41 1.33
CA GLN A 287 12.36 17.64 0.85
C GLN A 287 11.92 16.56 -0.14
N ALA A 288 12.65 16.41 -1.24
CA ALA A 288 12.63 15.20 -2.07
C ALA A 288 14.05 14.72 -2.26
N ALA A 289 14.31 13.46 -1.98
CA ALA A 289 15.66 12.94 -2.02
C ALA A 289 15.72 11.46 -2.35
N TRP A 290 16.84 11.05 -2.91
CA TRP A 290 17.25 9.66 -2.88
C TRP A 290 18.13 9.44 -1.65
N VAL A 291 17.70 8.52 -0.79
CA VAL A 291 18.36 8.18 0.47
C VAL A 291 18.92 6.78 0.35
N ASP A 292 20.21 6.61 0.60
CA ASP A 292 20.88 5.32 0.57
C ASP A 292 21.93 5.21 1.66
N GLU A 293 21.81 4.17 2.50
CA GLU A 293 22.73 3.91 3.62
C GLU A 293 23.09 5.14 4.50
N GLY A 294 22.13 6.05 4.70
CA GLY A 294 22.34 7.29 5.47
C GLY A 294 22.98 8.44 4.69
N ASN A 295 23.28 8.23 3.42
CA ASN A 295 23.59 9.28 2.45
C ASN A 295 22.30 9.76 1.79
N GLU A 296 22.24 11.04 1.46
CA GLU A 296 21.09 11.69 0.87
C GLU A 296 21.55 12.63 -0.25
N PHE A 297 21.00 12.44 -1.45
CA PHE A 297 21.09 13.41 -2.53
C PHE A 297 19.68 13.87 -2.86
N GLY A 298 19.42 15.16 -2.73
CA GLY A 298 18.07 15.66 -2.86
C GLY A 298 17.96 17.13 -3.11
N ILE A 299 16.72 17.57 -3.03
CA ILE A 299 16.28 18.94 -3.19
C ILE A 299 15.43 19.31 -1.98
N GLU A 300 15.69 20.48 -1.43
CA GLU A 300 14.84 21.09 -0.40
C GLU A 300 13.96 22.15 -1.04
N ASP A 301 12.82 22.36 -0.38
CA ASP A 301 11.93 23.48 -0.66
C ASP A 301 11.49 23.51 -2.13
N LEU A 302 11.09 22.33 -2.64
CA LEU A 302 10.65 22.17 -4.02
C LEU A 302 9.21 22.68 -4.16
N GLY A 303 9.03 23.74 -4.94
CA GLY A 303 7.73 24.34 -5.25
C GLY A 303 7.36 24.26 -6.73
N PHE A 304 6.06 24.09 -6.99
CA PHE A 304 5.46 24.08 -8.33
C PHE A 304 4.21 24.97 -8.33
N PHE A 305 4.24 26.09 -9.04
CA PHE A 305 3.15 27.06 -9.06
C PHE A 305 3.26 27.99 -10.27
N ASN A 306 2.19 28.67 -10.64
CA ASN A 306 2.25 29.77 -11.59
C ASN A 306 2.23 31.11 -10.85
N GLY A 307 3.04 32.07 -11.30
CA GLY A 307 3.06 33.43 -10.78
C GLY A 307 2.35 34.37 -11.75
N VAL A 308 1.18 34.86 -11.38
CA VAL A 308 0.39 35.78 -12.22
C VAL A 308 0.76 37.21 -11.89
N ASP A 309 1.19 37.96 -12.90
CA ASP A 309 1.28 39.41 -12.86
C ASP A 309 -0.12 40.00 -13.15
N GLU A 310 -0.83 40.42 -12.11
CA GLU A 310 -2.18 40.97 -12.26
C GLU A 310 -2.14 42.43 -12.73
N ASN A 311 -1.03 43.13 -12.49
CA ASN A 311 -0.93 44.57 -12.66
C ASN A 311 -0.14 44.99 -13.93
N GLY A 312 0.56 44.07 -14.56
CA GLY A 312 1.31 44.22 -15.80
C GLY A 312 2.68 44.88 -15.67
N ASP A 313 3.27 44.92 -14.48
CA ASP A 313 4.58 45.53 -14.22
C ASP A 313 5.77 44.59 -14.50
N GLY A 314 5.50 43.35 -14.90
CA GLY A 314 6.49 42.31 -15.17
C GLY A 314 6.93 41.54 -13.93
N ILE A 315 6.25 41.71 -12.79
CA ILE A 315 6.49 40.99 -11.54
C ILE A 315 5.27 40.16 -11.19
N SER A 316 5.45 38.89 -10.85
CA SER A 316 4.35 38.02 -10.43
C SER A 316 3.79 38.48 -9.07
N ASP A 317 2.50 38.84 -9.04
CA ASP A 317 1.77 39.30 -7.86
C ASP A 317 1.16 38.13 -7.07
N VAL A 318 0.52 37.19 -7.76
CA VAL A 318 -0.32 36.13 -7.16
C VAL A 318 0.17 34.74 -7.53
N ILE A 319 0.13 33.81 -6.56
CA ILE A 319 0.41 32.39 -6.78
C ILE A 319 -0.88 31.66 -7.16
N GLU A 320 -0.87 30.98 -8.30
CA GLU A 320 -1.89 30.01 -8.69
C GLU A 320 -1.26 28.65 -9.07
N GLY A 321 -2.07 27.69 -9.51
CA GLY A 321 -1.53 26.41 -10.02
C GLY A 321 -0.91 26.55 -11.40
N MET A 322 0.16 25.80 -11.65
CA MET A 322 0.73 25.64 -12.98
C MET A 322 -0.36 25.19 -13.95
N HIS A 323 -0.48 25.89 -15.08
CA HIS A 323 -1.38 25.50 -16.14
C HIS A 323 -0.73 24.45 -17.00
N PHE A 324 -1.51 23.46 -17.42
CA PHE A 324 -1.12 22.62 -18.54
C PHE A 324 -2.27 22.46 -19.52
N THR A 325 -1.93 22.32 -20.79
CA THR A 325 -2.87 21.86 -21.81
C THR A 325 -2.20 20.91 -22.79
N MET A 326 -3.01 20.02 -23.36
CA MET A 326 -2.62 19.09 -24.41
C MET A 326 -3.84 18.67 -25.23
N ASN A 327 -3.60 18.35 -26.49
CA ASN A 327 -4.57 17.75 -27.40
C ASN A 327 -4.13 16.33 -27.75
N ILE A 328 -5.07 15.39 -27.68
CA ILE A 328 -4.88 13.99 -28.02
C ILE A 328 -5.82 13.66 -29.18
N ASP A 329 -5.24 13.35 -30.34
CA ASP A 329 -5.99 13.04 -31.56
C ASP A 329 -5.43 11.77 -32.21
N VAL A 330 -6.24 11.07 -33.00
CA VAL A 330 -5.74 10.03 -33.90
C VAL A 330 -5.53 10.65 -35.27
N VAL A 331 -4.30 10.62 -35.77
CA VAL A 331 -3.92 11.19 -37.06
C VAL A 331 -3.20 10.15 -37.92
N GLN A 332 -3.22 10.36 -39.23
CA GLN A 332 -2.33 9.63 -40.12
C GLN A 332 -0.90 10.14 -39.95
N HIS A 333 0.08 9.22 -39.94
CA HIS A 333 1.48 9.52 -39.73
C HIS A 333 2.37 8.55 -40.53
N GLU A 334 3.54 9.02 -40.94
CA GLU A 334 4.61 8.20 -41.52
C GLU A 334 5.36 7.46 -40.41
N SER A 335 5.31 6.14 -40.41
CA SER A 335 6.11 5.31 -39.52
C SER A 335 7.61 5.43 -39.85
N TRP A 336 8.48 5.20 -38.86
CA TRP A 336 9.93 5.18 -39.07
C TRP A 336 10.38 4.19 -40.17
N ASN A 337 9.64 3.10 -40.37
CA ASN A 337 9.93 2.06 -41.36
C ASN A 337 9.00 2.11 -42.57
N ALA A 338 8.41 3.27 -42.87
CA ALA A 338 7.50 3.43 -43.98
C ALA A 338 8.11 2.88 -45.27
N ALA A 339 7.37 2.00 -45.93
CA ALA A 339 7.82 1.33 -47.15
C ALA A 339 8.14 2.31 -48.29
N THR A 340 7.52 3.49 -48.26
CA THR A 340 7.81 4.62 -49.13
C THR A 340 7.99 5.88 -48.27
N PRO A 341 9.15 6.53 -48.28
CA PRO A 341 9.34 7.77 -47.51
C PRO A 341 8.33 8.85 -47.92
N GLY A 342 7.78 9.56 -46.95
CA GLY A 342 6.74 10.58 -47.11
C GLY A 342 5.32 10.04 -47.26
N THR A 343 5.06 8.75 -47.04
CA THR A 343 3.70 8.20 -47.05
C THR A 343 3.22 7.90 -45.64
N ASP A 344 2.09 8.49 -45.26
CA ASP A 344 1.39 8.09 -44.04
C ASP A 344 0.90 6.64 -44.20
N ASP A 345 1.41 5.75 -43.36
CA ASP A 345 1.16 4.32 -43.41
C ASP A 345 0.59 3.77 -42.09
N VAL A 346 0.60 4.58 -41.03
CA VAL A 346 0.04 4.23 -39.72
C VAL A 346 -0.93 5.31 -39.21
N ALA A 347 -1.94 4.87 -38.46
CA ALA A 347 -2.72 5.76 -37.61
C ALA A 347 -2.01 5.88 -36.25
N ALA A 348 -1.50 7.07 -35.94
CA ALA A 348 -0.82 7.37 -34.70
C ALA A 348 -1.73 8.13 -33.73
N LEU A 349 -1.63 7.79 -32.45
CA LEU A 349 -2.09 8.65 -31.37
C LEU A 349 -1.10 9.82 -31.27
N ARG A 350 -1.54 11.01 -31.68
CA ARG A 350 -0.78 12.23 -31.60
C ARG A 350 -1.17 12.99 -30.34
N ILE A 351 -0.17 13.27 -29.52
CA ILE A 351 -0.25 14.24 -28.44
C ILE A 351 0.40 15.54 -28.94
N SER A 352 -0.31 16.65 -28.92
CA SER A 352 0.16 17.94 -29.46
C SER A 352 -0.34 19.15 -28.68
N GLY A 353 0.30 20.30 -28.89
CA GLY A 353 -0.04 21.52 -28.13
C GLY A 353 0.19 21.33 -26.64
N LEU A 354 1.27 20.62 -26.29
CA LEU A 354 1.73 20.48 -24.90
C LEU A 354 2.17 21.86 -24.42
N GLU A 355 1.49 22.45 -23.47
CA GLU A 355 1.88 23.73 -22.89
C GLU A 355 1.89 23.59 -21.38
N MET A 356 2.90 24.15 -20.72
CA MET A 356 3.05 24.13 -19.27
C MET A 356 3.45 25.52 -18.76
N GLU A 357 2.47 26.35 -18.44
CA GLU A 357 2.74 27.66 -17.88
C GLU A 357 2.91 27.55 -16.36
N GLY A 358 4.10 27.87 -15.88
CA GLY A 358 4.38 27.90 -14.46
C GLY A 358 5.86 28.00 -14.13
N THR A 359 6.10 28.03 -12.83
CA THR A 359 7.40 28.13 -12.17
C THR A 359 7.65 26.86 -11.38
N ILE A 360 8.82 26.27 -11.61
CA ILE A 360 9.41 25.25 -10.75
C ILE A 360 10.54 25.90 -9.99
N MET A 361 10.50 25.78 -8.67
CA MET A 361 11.46 26.40 -7.78
C MET A 361 12.07 25.34 -6.87
N MET A 362 13.38 25.41 -6.71
CA MET A 362 14.19 24.51 -5.91
C MET A 362 15.13 25.35 -5.05
N GLY A 363 15.05 25.21 -3.73
CA GLY A 363 15.83 26.05 -2.81
C GLY A 363 17.26 25.66 -2.70
N SER A 364 17.47 24.36 -2.61
CA SER A 364 18.76 23.82 -2.25
C SER A 364 18.81 22.43 -2.86
N ILE A 365 19.61 22.26 -3.92
CA ILE A 365 20.08 20.94 -4.30
C ILE A 365 21.17 20.60 -3.29
N TYR A 366 21.04 19.53 -2.53
CA TYR A 366 22.02 19.22 -1.49
C TYR A 366 22.52 17.78 -1.57
N LEU A 367 23.70 17.60 -0.99
CA LEU A 367 24.27 16.31 -0.64
C LEU A 367 24.46 16.29 0.88
N ASP A 368 24.04 15.21 1.51
CA ASP A 368 24.29 14.92 2.92
C ASP A 368 24.70 13.45 3.02
N GLY A 369 25.50 13.09 4.01
CA GLY A 369 25.80 11.68 4.23
C GLY A 369 27.15 11.37 4.85
N ASP A 370 27.20 10.22 5.50
CA ASP A 370 28.42 9.63 6.02
C ASP A 370 28.93 8.54 5.07
N ASN A 371 29.90 8.90 4.23
CA ASN A 371 30.57 7.94 3.37
C ASN A 371 31.69 7.24 4.17
N THR A 372 31.36 6.09 4.75
CA THR A 372 32.34 5.21 5.41
C THR A 372 32.74 4.08 4.46
N VAL A 373 33.98 4.15 3.97
CA VAL A 373 34.57 3.09 3.15
C VAL A 373 35.20 2.07 4.08
N TYR A 374 34.73 0.83 4.00
CA TYR A 374 35.33 -0.31 4.70
C TYR A 374 36.33 -1.03 3.80
N ASP A 375 37.26 -1.76 4.42
CA ASP A 375 38.11 -2.75 3.74
C ASP A 375 37.26 -3.82 3.06
N THR A 376 37.86 -4.58 2.16
CA THR A 376 37.36 -5.81 1.53
C THR A 376 36.68 -6.77 2.52
N ASP A 377 37.11 -6.77 3.78
CA ASP A 377 36.54 -7.59 4.86
C ASP A 377 35.36 -6.91 5.61
N GLY A 378 35.04 -5.66 5.30
CA GLY A 378 33.93 -4.91 5.90
C GLY A 378 34.12 -4.55 7.38
N VAL A 379 35.33 -4.72 7.94
CA VAL A 379 35.59 -4.61 9.39
C VAL A 379 36.33 -3.33 9.75
N THR A 380 37.35 -2.97 8.98
CA THR A 380 38.18 -1.81 9.24
C THR A 380 37.70 -0.64 8.37
N VAL A 381 37.41 0.49 8.99
CA VAL A 381 37.15 1.74 8.26
C VAL A 381 38.46 2.19 7.61
N LEU A 382 38.53 2.14 6.28
CA LEU A 382 39.68 2.62 5.51
C LEU A 382 39.68 4.15 5.39
N SER A 383 38.49 4.72 5.24
CA SER A 383 38.28 6.17 5.25
C SER A 383 36.84 6.49 5.63
N ALA A 384 36.63 7.46 6.50
CA ALA A 384 35.32 8.04 6.78
C ALA A 384 35.35 9.49 6.28
N ASN A 385 34.41 9.84 5.40
CA ASN A 385 34.19 11.20 5.00
C ASN A 385 32.72 11.56 5.22
N THR A 386 32.48 12.42 6.22
CA THR A 386 31.17 13.01 6.48
C THR A 386 30.98 14.19 5.55
N ILE A 387 30.09 14.05 4.58
CA ILE A 387 29.53 15.17 3.83
C ILE A 387 28.42 15.74 4.71
N ASN A 388 28.75 16.69 5.59
CA ASN A 388 27.71 17.46 6.26
C ASN A 388 26.86 18.14 5.19
N LYS A 389 25.53 18.09 5.30
CA LYS A 389 24.59 18.77 4.41
C LYS A 389 25.15 20.03 3.73
N GLN A 390 25.50 19.91 2.45
CA GLN A 390 26.01 21.00 1.62
C GLN A 390 24.99 21.31 0.55
N SER A 391 24.58 22.58 0.45
CA SER A 391 23.81 23.06 -0.70
C SER A 391 24.74 23.36 -1.89
N LEU A 392 24.36 22.88 -3.07
CA LEU A 392 24.98 23.18 -4.36
C LEU A 392 24.37 24.44 -5.01
N GLY A 393 23.33 25.00 -4.41
CA GLY A 393 22.62 26.19 -4.89
C GLY A 393 21.14 25.94 -5.16
N SER A 394 20.46 27.02 -5.54
CA SER A 394 19.04 27.07 -5.88
C SER A 394 18.82 27.09 -7.40
N VAL A 395 17.67 26.60 -7.85
CA VAL A 395 17.28 26.61 -9.26
C VAL A 395 15.86 27.15 -9.39
N LEU A 396 15.68 28.07 -10.33
CA LEU A 396 14.38 28.60 -10.71
C LEU A 396 14.19 28.38 -12.21
N ILE A 397 13.11 27.68 -12.57
CA ILE A 397 12.71 27.45 -13.95
C ILE A 397 11.37 28.15 -14.14
N LYS A 398 11.32 29.10 -15.07
CA LYS A 398 10.11 29.86 -15.44
C LYS A 398 9.77 29.60 -16.90
N ASP A 399 8.49 29.77 -17.24
CA ASP A 399 7.97 29.81 -18.61
C ASP A 399 8.33 28.56 -19.45
N ILE A 400 7.95 27.37 -18.96
CA ILE A 400 8.17 26.10 -19.67
C ILE A 400 7.21 25.98 -20.87
N ASP A 401 7.58 26.59 -21.99
CA ASP A 401 6.82 26.48 -23.23
C ASP A 401 7.21 25.22 -24.02
N MET A 402 6.26 24.29 -24.15
CA MET A 402 6.39 23.07 -24.97
C MET A 402 5.48 23.09 -26.20
N THR A 403 4.86 24.22 -26.56
CA THR A 403 3.76 24.32 -27.54
C THR A 403 4.12 23.77 -28.93
N GLY A 404 5.41 23.78 -29.29
CA GLY A 404 5.96 23.20 -30.52
C GLY A 404 6.20 21.69 -30.49
N THR A 405 6.02 21.02 -29.34
CA THR A 405 6.30 19.60 -29.16
C THR A 405 5.09 18.75 -29.53
N SER A 406 5.31 17.67 -30.28
CA SER A 406 4.29 16.66 -30.58
C SER A 406 4.88 15.28 -30.40
N VAL A 407 4.12 14.37 -29.77
CA VAL A 407 4.50 12.97 -29.57
C VAL A 407 3.54 12.11 -30.40
N TYR A 408 4.10 11.19 -31.19
CA TYR A 408 3.34 10.24 -32.00
C TYR A 408 3.56 8.84 -31.45
N ILE A 409 2.48 8.15 -31.13
CA ILE A 409 2.49 6.78 -30.59
C ILE A 409 1.70 5.91 -31.55
N TYR A 410 2.36 4.90 -32.13
CA TYR A 410 1.74 3.96 -33.06
C TYR A 410 2.25 2.54 -32.80
N GLY A 411 1.41 1.56 -33.13
CA GLY A 411 1.80 0.15 -33.09
C GLY A 411 2.78 -0.19 -34.20
N HIS A 412 3.65 -1.16 -33.96
CA HIS A 412 4.60 -1.72 -34.92
C HIS A 412 4.05 -2.99 -35.55
#